data_AF-A0A1N7BVA7-F1
#
_entry.id   AF-A0A1N7BVA7-F1
#
_cell.length_a   1.000
_cell.length_b   1.000
_cell.length_c   1.000
_cell.angle_alpha   90.00
_cell.angle_beta   90.00
_cell.angle_gamma   90.00
#
_symmetry.space_group_name_H-M   'P 1'
#
loop_
_entity.id
_entity.type
_entity.pdbx_description
1 polymer ?
#
loop_
_entity_poly.entity_id
_entity_poly.type
_entity_poly.pdbx_seq_one_letter_code
_entity_poly.pdbx_strand_id
1 'polypeptide(L)'
;MSTSVVLPALGESVTEGTVTRWLKQVGDTVQEDEGLLEISTDKVDTEIPSPVSGVIEEILVQEDETVEVGAVLAKIGDGSGASSSDDAPEAAPAEETPAPAAEEPAPAESAPAEEPAPAAQPAASSDATEVTLPELGESVTEGTITRWLKAVGDDVAVDEPLLEISTDKVDTEIPSPVAGTLQEILVQEDETVAVGSALARIGSGAAPAAAPEAPAAAPEAPAEEEAPEQPAPAAPADEKPAEQPAPAAQPAAPAPSAAQPAAPPAPAAGGDEITYVTPLVRRLAQQQGVDLATVSGSGVGGRIRKEDVLKAAEAAKSAPAASAAPVAAAPAAPVEVSPLRGTTQKMTRLRKVIAERAVASMQATAQLTTVVEVDVTKVAALRDRVKGEFQQKTGDKLSFLPFFALSAVEALKTYPIINSTVEGDEIVYPAHENVSIAVDTERGLLTPVVKDAGEKNIAQLAREIADLAARTRDNKLKPDELAGGTFTLTNTGSRGALFDTPIVFLPQSAILGLGAVVKKPGVVSVDGKDAISVRSYVYLALSYDHRIIDGADAARFLGAVKARLEAAQFEGDLGI
;
A
#
# COMPACT_ATOMS: atom_id res chain seq x y z
N MET A 1 13.49 -28.74 49.88
CA MET A 1 13.61 -29.81 48.86
C MET A 1 12.92 -29.35 47.60
N SER A 2 13.57 -29.40 46.43
CA SER A 2 12.97 -28.94 45.18
C SER A 2 12.28 -30.08 44.44
N THR A 3 11.04 -29.85 44.02
CA THR A 3 10.21 -30.76 43.23
C THR A 3 10.27 -30.34 41.77
N SER A 4 10.59 -31.27 40.89
CA SER A 4 10.62 -31.02 39.44
C SER A 4 9.21 -31.11 38.86
N VAL A 5 8.77 -30.06 38.18
CA VAL A 5 7.53 -30.04 37.40
C VAL A 5 7.85 -30.64 36.04
N VAL A 6 7.16 -31.72 35.67
CA VAL A 6 7.33 -32.40 34.39
C VAL A 6 6.11 -32.20 33.51
N LEU A 7 6.30 -32.17 32.20
CA LEU A 7 5.20 -32.13 31.24
C LEU A 7 4.36 -33.43 31.36
N PRO A 8 3.10 -33.38 31.83
CA PRO A 8 2.25 -34.56 31.92
C PRO A 8 1.85 -35.06 30.51
N ALA A 9 1.38 -36.30 30.43
CA ALA A 9 0.79 -36.80 29.19
C ALA A 9 -0.54 -36.08 28.90
N LEU A 10 -0.60 -35.34 27.78
CA LEU A 10 -1.75 -34.53 27.38
C LEU A 10 -2.76 -35.28 26.49
N GLY A 11 -2.70 -36.60 26.47
CA GLY A 11 -3.59 -37.49 25.69
C GLY A 11 -2.83 -38.67 25.07
N GLU A 12 -3.56 -39.69 24.59
CA GLU A 12 -2.95 -40.92 24.06
C GLU A 12 -2.15 -40.71 22.75
N SER A 13 -2.30 -39.56 22.09
CA SER A 13 -1.64 -39.25 20.80
C SER A 13 -0.70 -38.04 20.83
N VAL A 14 -0.50 -37.38 21.98
CA VAL A 14 0.34 -36.18 22.10
C VAL A 14 1.73 -36.57 22.62
N THR A 15 2.77 -36.25 21.87
CA THR A 15 4.17 -36.64 22.19
C THR A 15 5.06 -35.48 22.61
N GLU A 16 4.69 -34.25 22.25
CA GLU A 16 5.40 -33.01 22.55
C GLU A 16 4.41 -31.84 22.64
N GLY A 17 4.84 -30.72 23.24
CA GLY A 17 4.08 -29.49 23.31
C GLY A 17 4.99 -28.26 23.38
N THR A 18 4.52 -27.13 22.87
CA THR A 18 5.26 -25.86 22.87
C THR A 18 4.75 -24.95 23.98
N VAL A 19 5.65 -24.42 24.81
CA VAL A 19 5.29 -23.46 25.86
C VAL A 19 4.90 -22.14 25.21
N THR A 20 3.62 -21.76 25.29
CA THR A 20 3.14 -20.50 24.71
C THR A 20 3.32 -19.33 25.65
N ARG A 21 3.16 -19.56 26.96
CA ARG A 21 3.21 -18.50 27.96
C ARG A 21 3.42 -19.03 29.37
N TRP A 22 4.27 -18.36 30.14
CA TRP A 22 4.36 -18.55 31.59
C TRP A 22 3.36 -17.65 32.33
N LEU A 23 2.59 -18.24 33.25
CA LEU A 23 1.66 -17.52 34.13
C LEU A 23 2.31 -17.06 35.44
N LYS A 24 3.47 -17.64 35.78
CA LYS A 24 4.25 -17.38 36.99
C LYS A 24 5.75 -17.27 36.67
N GLN A 25 6.45 -16.41 37.40
CA GLN A 25 7.88 -16.14 37.22
C GLN A 25 8.74 -16.79 38.32
N VAL A 26 10.05 -16.87 38.10
CA VAL A 26 11.01 -17.31 39.14
C VAL A 26 10.89 -16.38 40.35
N GLY A 27 10.69 -16.97 41.53
CA GLY A 27 10.44 -16.25 42.78
C GLY A 27 8.96 -16.13 43.16
N ASP A 28 8.03 -16.44 42.27
CA ASP A 28 6.59 -16.42 42.59
C ASP A 28 6.19 -17.63 43.45
N THR A 29 5.25 -17.37 44.38
CA THR A 29 4.61 -18.43 45.17
C THR A 29 3.42 -18.99 44.39
N VAL A 30 3.32 -20.32 44.35
CA VAL A 30 2.26 -21.07 43.66
C VAL A 30 1.65 -22.10 44.60
N GLN A 31 0.34 -22.32 44.51
CA GLN A 31 -0.39 -23.35 45.23
C GLN A 31 -0.49 -24.64 44.40
N GLU A 32 -0.70 -25.78 45.08
CA GLU A 32 -1.02 -27.05 44.42
C GLU A 32 -2.29 -26.87 43.58
N ASP A 33 -2.29 -27.41 42.36
CA ASP A 33 -3.32 -27.27 41.33
C ASP A 33 -3.51 -25.87 40.72
N GLU A 34 -2.67 -24.89 41.05
CA GLU A 34 -2.69 -23.55 40.44
C GLU A 34 -1.92 -23.53 39.10
N GLY A 35 -2.45 -22.81 38.09
CA GLY A 35 -1.85 -22.68 36.76
C GLY A 35 -0.43 -22.12 36.74
N LEU A 36 0.51 -22.85 36.13
CA LEU A 36 1.91 -22.43 36.00
C LEU A 36 2.24 -21.86 34.62
N LEU A 37 1.81 -22.54 33.56
CA LEU A 37 2.09 -22.17 32.18
C LEU A 37 1.04 -22.75 31.22
N GLU A 38 0.96 -22.17 30.04
CA GLU A 38 0.15 -22.65 28.93
C GLU A 38 1.03 -23.40 27.92
N ILE A 39 0.54 -24.55 27.47
CA ILE A 39 1.19 -25.36 26.44
C ILE A 39 0.24 -25.56 25.27
N SER A 40 0.73 -25.27 24.07
CA SER A 40 0.05 -25.57 22.82
C SER A 40 0.50 -26.92 22.28
N THR A 41 -0.46 -27.75 21.91
CA THR A 41 -0.25 -29.03 21.24
C THR A 41 -0.94 -29.02 19.87
N ASP A 42 -0.70 -30.05 19.06
CA ASP A 42 -1.32 -30.20 17.73
C ASP A 42 -2.85 -30.38 17.75
N LYS A 43 -3.47 -30.47 18.95
CA LYS A 43 -4.90 -30.69 19.14
C LYS A 43 -5.60 -29.64 19.99
N VAL A 44 -4.97 -29.18 21.07
CA VAL A 44 -5.55 -28.24 22.03
C VAL A 44 -4.47 -27.46 22.79
N ASP A 45 -4.80 -26.24 23.19
CA ASP A 45 -4.04 -25.50 24.20
C ASP A 45 -4.50 -25.95 25.59
N THR A 46 -3.55 -26.25 26.49
CA THR A 46 -3.84 -26.74 27.84
C THR A 46 -2.96 -26.04 28.86
N GLU A 47 -3.58 -25.61 29.96
CA GLU A 47 -2.88 -25.05 31.11
C GLU A 47 -2.31 -26.18 31.99
N ILE A 48 -1.02 -26.09 32.33
CA ILE A 48 -0.35 -27.05 33.21
C ILE A 48 -0.41 -26.54 34.66
N PRO A 49 -1.11 -27.25 35.57
CA PRO A 49 -1.17 -26.88 36.98
C PRO A 49 0.09 -27.30 37.75
N SER A 50 0.35 -26.63 38.87
CA SER A 50 1.45 -26.97 39.77
C SER A 50 1.18 -28.25 40.55
N PRO A 51 2.10 -29.23 40.56
CA PRO A 51 1.95 -30.48 41.33
C PRO A 51 2.16 -30.29 42.83
N VAL A 52 2.73 -29.17 43.28
CA VAL A 52 3.00 -28.87 44.70
C VAL A 52 2.86 -27.38 44.98
N SER A 53 2.56 -27.04 46.24
CA SER A 53 2.66 -25.65 46.71
C SER A 53 4.11 -25.29 47.02
N GLY A 54 4.59 -24.13 46.58
CA GLY A 54 5.96 -23.69 46.84
C GLY A 54 6.35 -22.41 46.09
N VAL A 55 7.66 -22.15 46.00
CA VAL A 55 8.22 -21.02 45.26
C VAL A 55 8.95 -21.56 44.02
N ILE A 56 8.73 -20.94 42.86
CA ILE A 56 9.44 -21.30 41.62
C ILE A 56 10.91 -20.90 41.77
N GLU A 57 11.81 -21.87 41.86
CA GLU A 57 13.26 -21.64 42.04
C GLU A 57 13.98 -21.45 40.70
N GLU A 58 13.53 -22.15 39.65
CA GLU A 58 14.22 -22.18 38.35
C GLU A 58 13.23 -22.58 37.24
N ILE A 59 13.19 -21.81 36.15
CA ILE A 59 12.51 -22.16 34.90
C ILE A 59 13.56 -22.70 33.93
N LEU A 60 13.36 -23.93 33.45
CA LEU A 60 14.32 -24.65 32.60
C LEU A 60 13.97 -24.57 31.11
N VAL A 61 12.72 -24.24 30.78
CA VAL A 61 12.18 -24.19 29.42
C VAL A 61 11.55 -22.81 29.20
N GLN A 62 11.99 -22.10 28.16
CA GLN A 62 11.54 -20.74 27.89
C GLN A 62 10.23 -20.73 27.08
N GLU A 63 9.59 -19.56 26.99
CA GLU A 63 8.48 -19.35 26.06
C GLU A 63 8.95 -19.61 24.62
N ASP A 64 8.05 -20.12 23.77
CA ASP A 64 8.29 -20.57 22.39
C ASP A 64 9.19 -21.81 22.22
N GLU A 65 9.52 -22.53 23.31
CA GLU A 65 10.31 -23.76 23.26
C GLU A 65 9.44 -25.04 23.25
N THR A 66 9.74 -25.98 22.34
CA THR A 66 9.03 -27.26 22.21
C THR A 66 9.71 -28.36 23.03
N VAL A 67 8.91 -29.09 23.81
CA VAL A 67 9.40 -30.10 24.76
C VAL A 67 8.59 -31.40 24.70
N GLU A 68 9.28 -32.54 24.85
CA GLU A 68 8.66 -33.87 24.86
C GLU A 68 7.95 -34.17 26.18
N VAL A 69 6.90 -35.00 26.13
CA VAL A 69 6.19 -35.47 27.33
C VAL A 69 7.17 -36.14 28.31
N GLY A 70 7.15 -35.69 29.57
CA GLY A 70 8.07 -36.14 30.61
C GLY A 70 9.33 -35.27 30.79
N ALA A 71 9.54 -34.26 29.94
CA ALA A 71 10.61 -33.26 30.15
C ALA A 71 10.33 -32.38 31.39
N VAL A 72 11.40 -31.94 32.06
CA VAL A 72 11.32 -31.07 33.24
C VAL A 72 11.19 -29.61 32.81
N LEU A 73 10.11 -28.95 33.23
CA LEU A 73 9.77 -27.58 32.85
C LEU A 73 10.33 -26.55 33.85
N ALA A 74 10.19 -26.81 35.16
CA ALA A 74 10.64 -25.93 36.23
C ALA A 74 10.90 -26.71 37.54
N LYS A 75 11.58 -26.08 38.49
CA LYS A 75 11.76 -26.58 39.86
C LYS A 75 11.04 -25.69 40.86
N ILE A 76 10.28 -26.31 41.75
CA ILE A 76 9.54 -25.64 42.82
C ILE A 76 10.10 -26.08 44.17
N GLY A 77 10.57 -25.12 44.96
CA GLY A 77 11.10 -25.33 46.29
C GLY A 77 10.11 -24.99 47.40
N ASP A 78 10.40 -25.49 48.61
CA ASP A 78 9.65 -25.20 49.83
C ASP A 78 9.98 -23.82 50.46
N GLY A 79 10.68 -22.96 49.73
CA GLY A 79 11.09 -21.63 50.21
C GLY A 79 12.16 -21.65 51.32
N SER A 80 12.76 -22.81 51.63
CA SER A 80 13.80 -22.94 52.66
C SER A 80 15.23 -22.62 52.20
N GLY A 81 15.40 -22.24 50.92
CA GLY A 81 16.68 -21.98 50.28
C GLY A 81 17.08 -20.51 50.19
N ALA A 82 16.84 -19.71 51.24
CA ALA A 82 17.35 -18.35 51.30
C ALA A 82 17.83 -18.01 52.71
N SER A 83 19.07 -18.42 53.03
CA SER A 83 20.02 -17.70 53.91
C SER A 83 21.21 -18.60 54.27
N SER A 84 22.42 -18.22 53.84
CA SER A 84 23.61 -18.27 54.70
C SER A 84 24.79 -17.60 54.00
N SER A 85 25.06 -16.36 54.40
CA SER A 85 26.39 -15.77 54.36
C SER A 85 26.97 -15.73 55.78
N ASP A 86 28.29 -15.94 55.85
CA ASP A 86 29.23 -15.82 56.98
C ASP A 86 29.46 -17.02 57.92
N ASP A 87 30.56 -17.75 57.66
CA ASP A 87 31.66 -17.97 58.62
C ASP A 87 32.96 -18.33 57.85
N ALA A 88 34.12 -17.82 58.28
CA ALA A 88 35.45 -17.96 57.64
C ALA A 88 36.54 -18.29 58.70
N PRO A 89 37.83 -18.52 58.37
CA PRO A 89 38.47 -19.57 57.54
C PRO A 89 39.67 -20.27 58.25
N GLU A 90 40.29 -21.35 57.70
CA GLU A 90 41.75 -21.61 57.88
C GLU A 90 42.42 -22.55 56.81
N ALA A 91 43.55 -22.05 56.27
CA ALA A 91 44.77 -22.69 55.69
C ALA A 91 44.88 -23.29 54.24
N ALA A 92 45.32 -22.44 53.27
CA ALA A 92 46.51 -22.46 52.37
C ALA A 92 47.10 -23.75 51.69
N PRO A 93 47.90 -23.68 50.56
CA PRO A 93 48.06 -22.63 49.50
C PRO A 93 48.24 -23.12 48.01
N ALA A 94 48.32 -22.12 47.09
CA ALA A 94 48.96 -22.02 45.74
C ALA A 94 48.22 -22.55 44.47
N GLU A 95 48.14 -21.87 43.31
CA GLU A 95 48.87 -20.70 42.76
C GLU A 95 48.09 -19.99 41.58
N GLU A 96 48.21 -18.66 41.56
CA GLU A 96 48.08 -17.56 40.56
C GLU A 96 47.21 -17.60 39.27
N THR A 97 46.34 -16.58 39.12
CA THR A 97 46.47 -15.45 38.14
C THR A 97 45.53 -14.27 38.53
N PRO A 98 45.75 -13.02 38.05
CA PRO A 98 45.57 -11.79 38.84
C PRO A 98 44.22 -11.04 38.70
N ALA A 99 44.03 -10.10 39.63
CA ALA A 99 42.82 -9.36 40.03
C ALA A 99 42.37 -8.16 39.15
N PRO A 100 41.15 -7.63 39.38
CA PRO A 100 40.82 -6.21 39.31
C PRO A 100 40.66 -5.57 40.72
N ALA A 101 40.91 -4.26 40.83
CA ALA A 101 40.68 -3.42 42.02
C ALA A 101 39.35 -2.62 41.83
N ALA A 102 38.44 -2.61 42.82
CA ALA A 102 38.10 -1.49 43.76
C ALA A 102 37.76 -0.14 43.07
N GLU A 103 36.72 0.65 43.40
CA GLU A 103 36.04 0.92 44.69
C GLU A 103 34.75 1.78 44.43
N GLU A 104 33.83 1.79 45.41
CA GLU A 104 32.55 2.53 45.61
C GLU A 104 32.68 4.09 45.73
N PRO A 105 31.62 4.96 45.90
CA PRO A 105 30.35 4.74 46.63
C PRO A 105 29.04 5.42 46.14
N ALA A 106 27.95 5.08 46.85
CA ALA A 106 26.54 5.52 46.75
C ALA A 106 26.26 7.01 47.06
N PRO A 107 24.99 7.50 46.89
CA PRO A 107 24.14 7.59 48.10
C PRO A 107 22.60 7.38 47.93
N ALA A 108 22.02 6.77 48.97
CA ALA A 108 20.82 7.15 49.75
C ALA A 108 19.40 7.26 49.13
N GLU A 109 18.61 6.19 49.38
CA GLU A 109 17.30 6.10 50.06
C GLU A 109 16.33 7.32 50.16
N SER A 110 15.07 7.10 49.74
CA SER A 110 13.89 7.71 50.37
C SER A 110 12.62 6.83 50.19
N ALA A 111 11.80 6.83 51.24
CA ALA A 111 10.68 5.93 51.55
C ALA A 111 9.34 6.28 50.81
N PRO A 112 8.28 5.44 50.92
CA PRO A 112 7.16 5.38 49.97
C PRO A 112 6.01 6.35 50.30
N ALA A 113 5.30 6.82 49.27
CA ALA A 113 4.12 7.68 49.36
C ALA A 113 2.82 6.93 48.99
N GLU A 114 1.73 7.34 49.65
CA GLU A 114 0.36 6.80 49.72
C GLU A 114 -0.42 6.62 48.38
N GLU A 115 -1.35 5.67 48.42
CA GLU A 115 -2.49 5.50 47.49
C GLU A 115 -3.37 6.76 47.38
N PRO A 116 -3.86 7.11 46.17
CA PRO A 116 -4.98 8.03 46.04
C PRO A 116 -6.33 7.27 45.98
N ALA A 117 -7.24 7.70 46.84
CA ALA A 117 -8.67 7.40 46.84
C ALA A 117 -9.38 7.93 45.55
N PRO A 118 -10.57 7.43 45.20
CA PRO A 118 -11.19 7.64 43.89
C PRO A 118 -11.65 9.09 43.68
N ALA A 119 -11.29 9.68 42.56
CA ALA A 119 -11.73 11.01 42.14
C ALA A 119 -13.14 10.97 41.53
N ALA A 120 -13.90 12.01 41.86
CA ALA A 120 -15.34 12.15 41.63
C ALA A 120 -15.77 12.22 40.15
N GLN A 121 -16.94 11.63 39.87
CA GLN A 121 -17.70 11.78 38.63
C GLN A 121 -18.04 13.25 38.35
N PRO A 122 -17.92 13.73 37.10
CA PRO A 122 -18.59 14.96 36.67
C PRO A 122 -20.09 14.71 36.54
N ALA A 123 -20.86 15.70 36.98
CA ALA A 123 -22.32 15.69 36.98
C ALA A 123 -22.93 15.56 35.58
N ALA A 124 -24.11 14.93 35.57
CA ALA A 124 -24.97 14.66 34.42
C ALA A 124 -25.15 15.86 33.48
N SER A 125 -24.84 15.64 32.20
CA SER A 125 -25.51 16.34 31.11
C SER A 125 -26.75 15.49 30.77
N SER A 126 -27.89 15.97 31.22
CA SER A 126 -29.18 15.32 31.06
C SER A 126 -29.58 15.23 29.59
N ASP A 127 -29.93 14.00 29.18
CA ASP A 127 -30.67 13.59 27.98
C ASP A 127 -29.86 12.99 26.80
N ALA A 128 -28.77 12.26 27.10
CA ALA A 128 -28.11 11.37 26.14
C ALA A 128 -28.46 9.91 26.45
N THR A 129 -29.16 9.24 25.54
CA THR A 129 -29.48 7.81 25.58
C THR A 129 -28.33 7.02 24.96
N GLU A 130 -27.84 6.02 25.68
CA GLU A 130 -26.80 5.12 25.22
C GLU A 130 -27.42 4.04 24.31
N VAL A 131 -26.88 3.90 23.10
CA VAL A 131 -27.26 2.87 22.14
C VAL A 131 -26.33 1.68 22.34
N THR A 132 -26.86 0.58 22.86
CA THR A 132 -26.10 -0.66 23.06
C THR A 132 -26.34 -1.64 21.92
N LEU A 133 -25.39 -2.55 21.68
CA LEU A 133 -25.57 -3.66 20.74
C LEU A 133 -26.69 -4.61 21.24
N PRO A 134 -27.82 -4.74 20.53
CA PRO A 134 -28.87 -5.69 20.90
C PRO A 134 -28.41 -7.15 20.70
N GLU A 135 -29.11 -8.09 21.32
CA GLU A 135 -28.91 -9.52 21.06
C GLU A 135 -29.29 -9.84 19.60
N LEU A 136 -28.30 -10.25 18.79
CA LEU A 136 -28.45 -10.55 17.36
C LEU A 136 -28.79 -12.03 17.08
N GLY A 137 -29.44 -12.70 18.04
CA GLY A 137 -29.81 -14.11 18.00
C GLY A 137 -29.12 -14.95 19.07
N GLU A 138 -29.70 -16.11 19.41
CA GLU A 138 -29.31 -16.95 20.57
C GLU A 138 -27.85 -17.46 20.54
N SER A 139 -27.13 -17.32 19.43
CA SER A 139 -25.75 -17.83 19.26
C SER A 139 -24.71 -16.76 18.88
N VAL A 140 -25.05 -15.47 18.91
CA VAL A 140 -24.11 -14.38 18.54
C VAL A 140 -23.67 -13.63 19.80
N THR A 141 -22.42 -13.80 20.21
CA THR A 141 -21.86 -13.19 21.43
C THR A 141 -21.20 -11.84 21.19
N GLU A 142 -20.80 -11.56 19.96
CA GLU A 142 -20.12 -10.34 19.55
C GLU A 142 -20.40 -10.01 18.08
N GLY A 143 -20.28 -8.74 17.71
CA GLY A 143 -20.43 -8.24 16.35
C GLY A 143 -19.31 -7.26 16.03
N THR A 144 -18.86 -7.22 14.77
CA THR A 144 -17.86 -6.23 14.33
C THR A 144 -18.57 -5.13 13.56
N ILE A 145 -18.34 -3.87 13.93
CA ILE A 145 -18.91 -2.72 13.20
C ILE A 145 -18.25 -2.64 11.83
N THR A 146 -19.02 -2.80 10.75
CA THR A 146 -18.49 -2.68 9.39
C THR A 146 -18.55 -1.27 8.86
N ARG A 147 -19.58 -0.50 9.26
CA ARG A 147 -19.80 0.84 8.75
C ARG A 147 -20.76 1.65 9.62
N TRP A 148 -20.47 2.93 9.82
CA TRP A 148 -21.42 3.92 10.32
C TRP A 148 -22.21 4.54 9.16
N LEU A 149 -23.54 4.54 9.28
CA LEU A 149 -24.45 5.17 8.33
C LEU A 149 -24.77 6.63 8.72
N LYS A 150 -24.49 6.99 9.98
CA LYS A 150 -24.68 8.33 10.55
C LYS A 150 -23.39 8.83 11.18
N ALA A 151 -23.07 10.10 10.96
CA ALA A 151 -21.91 10.77 11.55
C ALA A 151 -22.29 11.53 12.83
N VAL A 152 -21.29 11.80 13.68
CA VAL A 152 -21.49 12.65 14.86
C VAL A 152 -22.02 14.01 14.42
N GLY A 153 -23.17 14.41 14.96
CA GLY A 153 -23.91 15.62 14.61
C GLY A 153 -25.12 15.39 13.70
N ASP A 154 -25.33 14.18 13.17
CA ASP A 154 -26.49 13.87 12.33
C ASP A 154 -27.75 13.59 13.17
N ASP A 155 -28.91 14.06 12.66
CA ASP A 155 -30.22 13.71 13.21
C ASP A 155 -30.64 12.30 12.78
N VAL A 156 -31.23 11.57 13.72
CA VAL A 156 -31.68 10.18 13.58
C VAL A 156 -33.10 10.04 14.14
N ALA A 157 -33.99 9.38 13.40
CA ALA A 157 -35.32 9.02 13.85
C ALA A 157 -35.33 7.65 14.58
N VAL A 158 -36.39 7.40 15.36
CA VAL A 158 -36.63 6.05 15.92
C VAL A 158 -36.73 5.04 14.78
N ASP A 159 -36.10 3.88 14.94
CA ASP A 159 -36.02 2.78 13.99
C ASP A 159 -35.22 3.07 12.70
N GLU A 160 -34.51 4.20 12.63
CA GLU A 160 -33.62 4.53 11.50
C GLU A 160 -32.25 3.84 11.65
N PRO A 161 -31.69 3.23 10.59
CA PRO A 161 -30.43 2.49 10.67
C PRO A 161 -29.23 3.41 10.98
N LEU A 162 -28.48 3.09 12.04
CA LEU A 162 -27.33 3.86 12.52
C LEU A 162 -25.99 3.35 11.97
N LEU A 163 -25.83 2.03 11.95
CA LEU A 163 -24.59 1.35 11.60
C LEU A 163 -24.87 -0.08 11.15
N GLU A 164 -23.95 -0.62 10.37
CA GLU A 164 -23.93 -2.01 9.93
C GLU A 164 -22.96 -2.80 10.83
N ILE A 165 -23.40 -3.97 11.29
CA ILE A 165 -22.58 -4.93 12.03
C ILE A 165 -22.52 -6.25 11.26
N SER A 166 -21.31 -6.78 11.13
CA SER A 166 -21.07 -8.12 10.63
C SER A 166 -20.89 -9.09 11.79
N THR A 167 -21.70 -10.15 11.77
CA THR A 167 -21.60 -11.29 12.69
C THR A 167 -21.10 -12.51 11.93
N ASP A 168 -20.82 -13.62 12.62
CA ASP A 168 -20.36 -14.86 12.00
C ASP A 168 -21.34 -15.45 10.96
N LYS A 169 -22.60 -14.99 10.95
CA LYS A 169 -23.69 -15.58 10.15
C LYS A 169 -24.31 -14.61 9.15
N VAL A 170 -24.53 -13.34 9.52
CA VAL A 170 -25.25 -12.36 8.69
C VAL A 170 -24.81 -10.93 9.03
N ASP A 171 -24.75 -10.06 8.03
CA ASP A 171 -24.65 -8.62 8.22
C ASP A 171 -26.02 -8.03 8.60
N THR A 172 -26.10 -7.31 9.71
CA THR A 172 -27.35 -6.73 10.23
C THR A 172 -27.20 -5.24 10.48
N GLU A 173 -28.20 -4.46 10.09
CA GLU A 173 -28.28 -3.03 10.41
C GLU A 173 -28.83 -2.86 11.83
N ILE A 174 -28.18 -2.04 12.65
CA ILE A 174 -28.66 -1.69 13.99
C ILE A 174 -29.47 -0.38 13.90
N PRO A 175 -30.79 -0.42 14.14
CA PRO A 175 -31.62 0.78 14.15
C PRO A 175 -31.46 1.58 15.44
N SER A 176 -31.75 2.88 15.37
CA SER A 176 -31.76 3.75 16.54
C SER A 176 -32.95 3.47 17.46
N PRO A 177 -32.74 3.20 18.76
CA PRO A 177 -33.83 2.98 19.71
C PRO A 177 -34.59 4.28 20.06
N VAL A 178 -34.01 5.45 19.77
CA VAL A 178 -34.57 6.78 20.09
C VAL A 178 -34.35 7.77 18.96
N ALA A 179 -35.21 8.78 18.85
CA ALA A 179 -34.96 9.91 17.95
C ALA A 179 -34.10 10.97 18.65
N GLY A 180 -33.09 11.50 17.94
CA GLY A 180 -32.21 12.54 18.45
C GLY A 180 -31.00 12.76 17.55
N THR A 181 -30.03 13.56 18.00
CA THR A 181 -28.78 13.81 17.28
C THR A 181 -27.68 12.87 17.80
N LEU A 182 -26.89 12.28 16.90
CA LEU A 182 -25.74 11.43 17.27
C LEU A 182 -24.65 12.29 17.90
N GLN A 183 -24.42 12.17 19.21
CA GLN A 183 -23.51 13.06 19.94
C GLN A 183 -22.07 12.53 19.99
N GLU A 184 -21.90 11.22 20.08
CA GLU A 184 -20.60 10.58 20.27
C GLU A 184 -20.64 9.14 19.75
N ILE A 185 -19.62 8.75 18.99
CA ILE A 185 -19.37 7.36 18.58
C ILE A 185 -18.32 6.79 19.53
N LEU A 186 -18.72 5.81 20.35
CA LEU A 186 -17.85 5.19 21.35
C LEU A 186 -16.99 4.07 20.76
N VAL A 187 -17.49 3.43 19.69
CA VAL A 187 -16.86 2.28 19.04
C VAL A 187 -16.68 2.58 17.56
N GLN A 188 -15.44 2.50 17.09
CA GLN A 188 -15.12 2.88 15.71
C GLN A 188 -15.44 1.77 14.71
N GLU A 189 -15.45 2.10 13.41
CA GLU A 189 -15.52 1.08 12.35
C GLU A 189 -14.36 0.09 12.49
N ASP A 190 -14.59 -1.17 12.11
CA ASP A 190 -13.69 -2.32 12.23
C ASP A 190 -13.38 -2.78 13.67
N GLU A 191 -14.12 -2.30 14.68
CA GLU A 191 -13.97 -2.74 16.08
C GLU A 191 -15.01 -3.82 16.44
N THR A 192 -14.55 -4.87 17.14
CA THR A 192 -15.39 -5.97 17.62
C THR A 192 -15.92 -5.66 19.01
N VAL A 193 -17.23 -5.81 19.19
CA VAL A 193 -17.94 -5.47 20.42
C VAL A 193 -18.83 -6.61 20.87
N ALA A 194 -18.81 -6.89 22.17
CA ALA A 194 -19.69 -7.88 22.79
C ALA A 194 -21.13 -7.36 22.87
N VAL A 195 -22.10 -8.27 22.82
CA VAL A 195 -23.51 -7.93 23.03
C VAL A 195 -23.69 -7.17 24.35
N GLY A 196 -24.49 -6.09 24.32
CA GLY A 196 -24.70 -5.21 25.46
C GLY A 196 -23.66 -4.08 25.61
N SER A 197 -22.60 -4.05 24.79
CA SER A 197 -21.64 -2.93 24.78
C SER A 197 -22.26 -1.67 24.19
N ALA A 198 -21.89 -0.51 24.73
CA ALA A 198 -22.30 0.80 24.24
C ALA A 198 -21.61 1.16 22.92
N LEU A 199 -22.38 1.50 21.90
CA LEU A 199 -21.91 1.81 20.54
C LEU A 199 -21.81 3.33 20.32
N ALA A 200 -22.82 4.07 20.76
CA ALA A 200 -22.89 5.52 20.62
C ALA A 200 -23.87 6.15 21.61
N ARG A 201 -23.85 7.49 21.70
CA ARG A 201 -24.77 8.29 22.52
C ARG A 201 -25.62 9.20 21.64
N ILE A 202 -26.93 9.17 21.84
CA ILE A 202 -27.92 9.97 21.09
C ILE A 202 -28.68 10.85 22.06
N GLY A 203 -28.74 12.16 21.80
CA GLY A 203 -29.43 13.08 22.70
C GLY A 203 -30.19 14.20 21.99
N SER A 204 -31.04 14.89 22.76
CA SER A 204 -31.98 15.93 22.27
C SER A 204 -31.34 17.32 22.09
N GLY A 205 -30.01 17.42 22.15
CA GLY A 205 -29.25 18.66 21.99
C GLY A 205 -28.15 18.53 20.96
N ALA A 206 -27.88 19.64 20.25
CA ALA A 206 -26.77 19.75 19.30
C ALA A 206 -25.46 19.27 19.94
N ALA A 207 -24.72 18.44 19.20
CA ALA A 207 -23.44 17.87 19.64
C ALA A 207 -22.59 18.97 20.30
N PRO A 208 -22.06 18.73 21.52
CA PRO A 208 -21.22 19.72 22.17
C PRO A 208 -20.06 20.06 21.22
N ALA A 209 -19.84 21.35 20.99
CA ALA A 209 -18.66 21.81 20.27
C ALA A 209 -17.44 21.19 20.95
N ALA A 210 -16.59 20.53 20.16
CA ALA A 210 -15.36 19.90 20.63
C ALA A 210 -14.68 20.80 21.66
N ALA A 211 -14.61 20.32 22.91
CA ALA A 211 -13.89 21.04 23.95
C ALA A 211 -12.43 21.14 23.51
N PRO A 212 -11.82 22.34 23.55
CA PRO A 212 -10.41 22.46 23.26
C PRO A 212 -9.63 21.61 24.26
N GLU A 213 -8.73 20.78 23.75
CA GLU A 213 -7.70 20.14 24.57
C GLU A 213 -7.08 21.21 25.47
N ALA A 214 -7.16 20.97 26.79
CA ALA A 214 -6.35 21.70 27.74
C ALA A 214 -4.87 21.48 27.35
N PRO A 215 -4.04 22.54 27.35
CA PRO A 215 -2.65 22.43 26.94
C PRO A 215 -1.96 21.41 27.84
N ALA A 216 -1.51 20.32 27.23
CA ALA A 216 -0.53 19.44 27.83
C ALA A 216 0.67 20.31 28.25
N ALA A 217 1.09 20.14 29.50
CA ALA A 217 2.28 20.76 30.04
C ALA A 217 3.45 20.52 29.07
N ALA A 218 4.23 21.58 28.85
CA ALA A 218 5.44 21.54 28.05
C ALA A 218 6.35 20.39 28.53
N PRO A 219 6.91 19.57 27.62
CA PRO A 219 7.98 18.67 28.00
C PRO A 219 9.16 19.51 28.46
N GLU A 220 9.62 19.27 29.70
CA GLU A 220 10.93 19.70 30.15
C GLU A 220 11.99 19.20 29.17
N ALA A 221 12.95 20.08 28.87
CA ALA A 221 14.10 19.79 28.06
C ALA A 221 14.89 18.61 28.65
N PRO A 222 15.32 17.62 27.84
CA PRO A 222 16.31 16.66 28.28
C PRO A 222 17.62 17.41 28.53
N ALA A 223 18.15 17.25 29.74
CA ALA A 223 19.54 17.54 30.04
C ALA A 223 20.45 16.66 29.15
N GLU A 224 21.53 17.26 28.67
CA GLU A 224 22.63 16.56 28.02
C GLU A 224 23.15 15.45 28.92
N GLU A 225 23.14 14.22 28.40
CA GLU A 225 23.88 13.09 28.96
C GLU A 225 24.76 12.51 27.85
N GLU A 226 26.04 12.35 28.16
CA GLU A 226 27.14 12.04 27.26
C GLU A 226 26.98 10.68 26.58
N ALA A 227 27.35 10.63 25.29
CA ALA A 227 27.38 9.42 24.50
C ALA A 227 28.49 8.46 24.98
N PRO A 228 28.24 7.14 25.07
CA PRO A 228 29.29 6.17 25.29
C PRO A 228 30.11 5.96 24.00
N GLU A 229 31.43 6.03 24.13
CA GLU A 229 32.42 5.71 23.09
C GLU A 229 32.29 4.23 22.64
N GLN A 230 32.17 4.01 21.33
CA GLN A 230 32.44 2.71 20.70
C GLN A 230 33.91 2.65 20.25
N PRO A 231 34.61 1.51 20.46
CA PRO A 231 36.01 1.36 20.08
C PRO A 231 36.16 1.17 18.56
N ALA A 232 37.17 1.86 18.01
CA ALA A 232 37.57 1.79 16.61
C ALA A 232 38.15 0.41 16.22
N PRO A 233 37.97 -0.07 14.98
CA PRO A 233 38.74 -1.19 14.46
C PRO A 233 40.17 -0.76 14.13
N ALA A 234 41.14 -1.55 14.57
CA ALA A 234 42.55 -1.40 14.27
C ALA A 234 42.85 -1.65 12.78
N ALA A 235 43.54 -0.71 12.14
CA ALA A 235 44.25 -0.94 10.88
C ALA A 235 45.65 -1.53 11.18
N PRO A 236 46.16 -2.47 10.35
CA PRO A 236 47.59 -2.78 10.33
C PRO A 236 48.39 -1.71 9.56
N ALA A 237 49.64 -1.61 9.98
CA ALA A 237 50.62 -0.56 9.75
C ALA A 237 51.18 -0.40 8.33
N ASP A 238 51.72 0.81 8.13
CA ASP A 238 52.53 1.36 7.05
C ASP A 238 53.67 0.48 6.48
N GLU A 239 53.86 0.58 5.16
CA GLU A 239 55.20 0.74 4.55
C GLU A 239 55.25 2.06 3.76
N LYS A 240 56.38 2.77 3.93
CA LYS A 240 56.70 4.15 3.55
C LYS A 240 57.66 4.13 2.31
N PRO A 241 58.22 5.26 1.80
CA PRO A 241 57.70 6.30 0.91
C PRO A 241 58.52 6.50 -0.41
N ALA A 242 58.07 7.39 -1.30
CA ALA A 242 58.97 8.30 -2.03
C ALA A 242 58.26 9.60 -2.50
N GLU A 243 58.86 10.74 -2.18
CA GLU A 243 58.42 12.12 -2.38
C GLU A 243 58.67 12.67 -3.80
N GLN A 244 57.85 13.64 -4.24
CA GLN A 244 58.30 14.95 -4.78
C GLN A 244 57.14 15.97 -4.93
N PRO A 245 57.38 17.30 -5.05
CA PRO A 245 56.79 18.30 -4.15
C PRO A 245 55.69 19.18 -4.79
N ALA A 246 54.97 19.86 -3.88
CA ALA A 246 53.82 20.74 -4.10
C ALA A 246 54.09 22.01 -4.94
N PRO A 247 52.99 22.63 -5.43
CA PRO A 247 52.83 24.06 -5.18
C PRO A 247 51.45 24.48 -4.65
N ALA A 248 51.53 25.46 -3.73
CA ALA A 248 50.59 26.44 -3.19
C ALA A 248 49.10 26.50 -3.63
N ALA A 249 48.28 26.71 -2.60
CA ALA A 249 46.85 27.03 -2.64
C ALA A 249 46.52 28.45 -3.18
N GLN A 250 45.38 28.57 -3.85
CA GLN A 250 44.60 29.82 -3.96
C GLN A 250 43.09 29.57 -3.85
N PRO A 251 42.30 30.55 -3.37
CA PRO A 251 40.95 30.35 -2.82
C PRO A 251 39.83 30.36 -3.86
N ALA A 252 38.69 29.78 -3.45
CA ALA A 252 37.43 29.73 -4.18
C ALA A 252 36.87 31.12 -4.54
N ALA A 253 36.39 31.25 -5.78
CA ALA A 253 35.73 32.43 -6.31
C ALA A 253 34.18 32.30 -6.26
N PRO A 254 33.45 33.41 -6.06
CA PRO A 254 32.02 33.42 -5.74
C PRO A 254 31.08 33.38 -6.96
N ALA A 255 29.82 33.05 -6.66
CA ALA A 255 28.68 33.00 -7.57
C ALA A 255 28.42 34.34 -8.33
N PRO A 256 28.04 34.30 -9.62
CA PRO A 256 27.75 35.52 -10.37
C PRO A 256 26.35 36.08 -10.04
N SER A 257 26.39 37.35 -9.63
CA SER A 257 25.28 38.27 -9.42
C SER A 257 24.53 38.62 -10.72
N ALA A 258 23.24 38.91 -10.56
CA ALA A 258 22.33 39.44 -11.56
C ALA A 258 22.89 40.66 -12.31
N ALA A 259 22.75 40.65 -13.64
CA ALA A 259 23.05 41.78 -14.51
C ALA A 259 21.76 42.48 -14.98
N GLN A 260 21.79 43.80 -14.89
CA GLN A 260 20.74 44.75 -15.30
C GLN A 260 20.41 44.69 -16.81
N PRO A 261 19.19 45.06 -17.21
CA PRO A 261 18.81 45.19 -18.63
C PRO A 261 19.55 46.33 -19.32
N ALA A 262 20.17 46.01 -20.47
CA ALA A 262 20.78 46.97 -21.36
C ALA A 262 19.73 47.77 -22.16
N ALA A 263 20.05 49.05 -22.39
CA ALA A 263 19.30 50.05 -23.12
C ALA A 263 19.04 49.68 -24.61
N PRO A 264 17.98 50.26 -25.23
CA PRO A 264 17.61 49.96 -26.62
C PRO A 264 18.63 50.51 -27.63
N PRO A 265 18.82 49.84 -28.78
CA PRO A 265 19.71 50.32 -29.82
C PRO A 265 19.12 51.54 -30.55
N ALA A 266 19.99 52.54 -30.78
CA ALA A 266 19.75 53.70 -31.63
C ALA A 266 19.78 53.32 -33.14
N PRO A 267 19.13 54.09 -34.01
CA PRO A 267 18.78 53.68 -35.38
C PRO A 267 19.94 53.82 -36.36
N ALA A 268 20.07 52.86 -37.27
CA ALA A 268 20.87 53.01 -38.48
C ALA A 268 20.01 53.67 -39.57
N ALA A 269 20.49 54.81 -40.06
CA ALA A 269 19.86 55.65 -41.07
C ALA A 269 19.81 54.97 -42.45
N GLY A 270 18.71 55.19 -43.17
CA GLY A 270 18.60 54.90 -44.59
C GLY A 270 17.24 55.29 -45.17
N GLY A 271 17.17 56.47 -45.80
CA GLY A 271 16.20 56.77 -46.85
C GLY A 271 14.91 57.46 -46.45
N ASP A 272 14.98 58.79 -46.30
CA ASP A 272 13.82 59.68 -46.35
C ASP A 272 13.28 59.71 -47.79
N GLU A 273 12.46 58.71 -48.16
CA GLU A 273 11.62 58.77 -49.36
C GLU A 273 10.17 58.98 -48.91
N ILE A 274 9.79 60.24 -48.80
CA ILE A 274 8.42 60.69 -48.51
C ILE A 274 7.51 60.14 -49.62
N THR A 275 6.98 58.93 -49.40
CA THR A 275 5.94 58.33 -50.22
C THR A 275 4.69 59.16 -49.98
N TYR A 276 4.38 60.08 -50.89
CA TYR A 276 3.21 60.95 -50.78
C TYR A 276 1.92 60.12 -50.74
N VAL A 277 1.36 59.93 -49.53
CA VAL A 277 0.10 59.19 -49.31
C VAL A 277 -1.06 60.17 -49.30
N THR A 278 -2.08 59.90 -50.12
CA THR A 278 -3.30 60.74 -50.15
C THR A 278 -4.09 60.63 -48.83
N PRO A 279 -4.82 61.68 -48.40
CA PRO A 279 -5.58 61.68 -47.14
C PRO A 279 -6.57 60.51 -47.00
N LEU A 280 -7.11 60.02 -48.14
CA LEU A 280 -8.01 58.88 -48.17
C LEU A 280 -7.32 57.58 -47.76
N VAL A 281 -6.10 57.34 -48.24
CA VAL A 281 -5.32 56.13 -47.92
C VAL A 281 -4.87 56.15 -46.46
N ARG A 282 -4.48 57.33 -45.94
CA ARG A 282 -4.15 57.50 -44.51
C ARG A 282 -5.35 57.20 -43.61
N ARG A 283 -6.54 57.72 -43.96
CA ARG A 283 -7.78 57.44 -43.22
C ARG A 283 -8.16 55.96 -43.26
N LEU A 284 -8.02 55.31 -44.42
CA LEU A 284 -8.36 53.91 -44.59
C LEU A 284 -7.41 52.97 -43.84
N ALA A 285 -6.11 53.28 -43.84
CA ALA A 285 -5.12 52.51 -43.10
C ALA A 285 -5.35 52.59 -41.59
N GLN A 286 -5.70 53.79 -41.08
CA GLN A 286 -6.06 53.97 -39.67
C GLN A 286 -7.36 53.22 -39.31
N GLN A 287 -8.35 53.17 -40.19
CA GLN A 287 -9.59 52.40 -39.97
C GLN A 287 -9.38 50.88 -39.97
N GLN A 288 -8.43 50.39 -40.76
CA GLN A 288 -8.15 48.95 -40.90
C GLN A 288 -6.98 48.47 -40.02
N GLY A 289 -6.37 49.36 -39.22
CA GLY A 289 -5.25 49.02 -38.35
C GLY A 289 -3.97 48.64 -39.10
N VAL A 290 -3.79 49.13 -40.33
CA VAL A 290 -2.63 48.80 -41.19
C VAL A 290 -1.55 49.86 -41.05
N ASP A 291 -0.32 49.44 -40.74
CA ASP A 291 0.84 50.34 -40.76
C ASP A 291 1.34 50.55 -42.20
N LEU A 292 1.20 51.77 -42.69
CA LEU A 292 1.61 52.17 -44.03
C LEU A 292 3.12 52.03 -44.29
N ALA A 293 3.96 52.03 -43.26
CA ALA A 293 5.41 51.81 -43.43
C ALA A 293 5.73 50.37 -43.85
N THR A 294 4.80 49.43 -43.61
CA THR A 294 4.95 48.00 -43.93
C THR A 294 4.29 47.60 -45.25
N VAL A 295 3.62 48.54 -45.92
CA VAL A 295 2.85 48.29 -47.15
C VAL A 295 3.65 48.79 -48.36
N SER A 296 4.02 47.86 -49.24
CA SER A 296 4.61 48.21 -50.54
C SER A 296 3.53 48.75 -51.49
N GLY A 297 3.67 50.00 -51.93
CA GLY A 297 2.69 50.65 -52.81
C GLY A 297 2.79 50.18 -54.26
N SER A 298 1.64 49.91 -54.90
CA SER A 298 1.56 49.46 -56.30
C SER A 298 1.36 50.59 -57.31
N GLY A 299 1.20 51.83 -56.85
CA GLY A 299 0.99 53.00 -57.71
C GLY A 299 2.24 53.48 -58.43
N VAL A 300 2.05 54.20 -59.54
CA VAL A 300 3.15 54.83 -60.31
C VAL A 300 4.02 55.68 -59.39
N GLY A 301 5.32 55.33 -59.31
CA GLY A 301 6.29 55.95 -58.40
C GLY A 301 6.25 55.43 -56.97
N GLY A 302 5.85 54.17 -56.73
CA GLY A 302 5.87 53.54 -55.41
C GLY A 302 4.75 53.97 -54.45
N ARG A 303 3.74 54.70 -54.95
CA ARG A 303 2.67 55.26 -54.11
C ARG A 303 1.70 54.19 -53.63
N ILE A 304 1.38 54.23 -52.34
CA ILE A 304 0.38 53.34 -51.72
C ILE A 304 -1.03 53.75 -52.14
N ARG A 305 -1.78 52.80 -52.71
CA ARG A 305 -3.17 52.99 -53.12
C ARG A 305 -4.14 52.34 -52.13
N LYS A 306 -5.43 52.58 -52.34
CA LYS A 306 -6.51 52.01 -51.52
C LYS A 306 -6.47 50.49 -51.53
N GLU A 307 -6.18 49.89 -52.68
CA GLU A 307 -6.16 48.44 -52.87
C GLU A 307 -5.02 47.78 -52.07
N ASP A 308 -3.89 48.47 -51.90
CA ASP A 308 -2.72 47.97 -51.16
C ASP A 308 -3.02 47.89 -49.65
N VAL A 309 -3.71 48.89 -49.11
CA VAL A 309 -4.15 48.91 -47.70
C VAL A 309 -5.19 47.83 -47.43
N LEU A 310 -6.13 47.61 -48.35
CA LEU A 310 -7.15 46.56 -48.20
C LEU A 310 -6.53 45.16 -48.25
N LYS A 311 -5.58 44.93 -49.18
CA LYS A 311 -4.83 43.67 -49.24
C LYS A 311 -4.01 43.41 -47.99
N ALA A 312 -3.32 44.43 -47.46
CA ALA A 312 -2.56 44.31 -46.22
C ALA A 312 -3.48 44.02 -45.02
N ALA A 313 -4.67 44.62 -44.96
CA ALA A 313 -5.67 44.34 -43.93
C ALA A 313 -6.24 42.92 -44.03
N GLU A 314 -6.47 42.40 -45.23
CA GLU A 314 -6.93 41.02 -45.44
C GLU A 314 -5.83 40.01 -45.09
N ALA A 315 -4.58 40.27 -45.46
CA ALA A 315 -3.43 39.43 -45.10
C ALA A 315 -3.22 39.38 -43.58
N ALA A 316 -3.40 40.50 -42.87
CA ALA A 316 -3.33 40.55 -41.41
C ALA A 316 -4.45 39.77 -40.71
N LYS A 317 -5.62 39.62 -41.35
CA LYS A 317 -6.75 38.82 -40.84
C LYS A 317 -6.65 37.33 -41.13
N SER A 318 -5.80 36.94 -42.08
CA SER A 318 -5.65 35.55 -42.55
C SER A 318 -4.30 34.92 -42.23
N ALA A 319 -3.41 35.64 -41.52
CA ALA A 319 -2.19 35.07 -40.98
C ALA A 319 -2.48 34.31 -39.67
N PRO A 320 -2.15 32.99 -39.57
CA PRO A 320 -2.14 32.30 -38.30
C PRO A 320 -1.12 32.99 -37.40
N ALA A 321 -1.52 33.35 -36.18
CA ALA A 321 -0.65 34.00 -35.20
C ALA A 321 0.47 33.05 -34.76
N ALA A 322 1.54 32.96 -35.54
CA ALA A 322 2.83 32.44 -35.12
C ALA A 322 3.63 33.58 -34.48
N SER A 323 3.20 33.97 -33.28
CA SER A 323 4.05 34.68 -32.33
C SER A 323 4.13 33.80 -31.09
N ALA A 324 5.23 33.06 -30.98
CA ALA A 324 5.63 32.47 -29.72
C ALA A 324 6.06 33.60 -28.79
N ALA A 325 5.08 34.25 -28.16
CA ALA A 325 5.33 34.94 -26.91
C ALA A 325 5.86 33.91 -25.90
N PRO A 326 6.83 34.26 -25.04
CA PRO A 326 7.19 33.40 -23.93
C PRO A 326 5.91 33.17 -23.13
N VAL A 327 5.43 31.93 -23.08
CA VAL A 327 4.35 31.57 -22.17
C VAL A 327 4.94 31.80 -20.79
N ALA A 328 4.56 32.92 -20.16
CA ALA A 328 4.85 33.14 -18.75
C ALA A 328 4.31 31.91 -18.02
N ALA A 329 5.20 31.16 -17.37
CA ALA A 329 4.84 29.96 -16.64
C ALA A 329 3.69 30.31 -15.71
N ALA A 330 2.54 29.64 -15.90
CA ALA A 330 1.43 29.79 -14.98
C ALA A 330 1.95 29.51 -13.56
N PRO A 331 1.60 30.33 -12.56
CA PRO A 331 2.00 30.07 -11.19
C PRO A 331 1.57 28.64 -10.81
N ALA A 332 2.51 27.88 -10.25
CA ALA A 332 2.25 26.50 -9.85
C ALA A 332 1.03 26.48 -8.92
N ALA A 333 0.10 25.55 -9.18
CA ALA A 333 -1.06 25.37 -8.32
C ALA A 333 -0.56 25.09 -6.88
N PRO A 334 -1.21 25.66 -5.84
CA PRO A 334 -0.89 25.33 -4.46
C PRO A 334 -0.94 23.81 -4.25
N VAL A 335 0.07 23.26 -3.58
CA VAL A 335 0.09 21.83 -3.24
C VAL A 335 -1.00 21.57 -2.21
N GLU A 336 -1.95 20.70 -2.54
CA GLU A 336 -2.94 20.23 -1.59
C GLU A 336 -2.25 19.35 -0.53
N VAL A 337 -2.26 19.78 0.72
CA VAL A 337 -1.64 19.06 1.82
C VAL A 337 -2.66 18.05 2.37
N SER A 338 -2.33 16.76 2.27
CA SER A 338 -3.18 15.72 2.84
C SER A 338 -3.35 15.89 4.36
N PRO A 339 -4.57 15.75 4.89
CA PRO A 339 -4.84 15.82 6.33
C PRO A 339 -4.25 14.63 7.10
N LEU A 340 -3.79 13.58 6.42
CA LEU A 340 -3.16 12.41 7.04
C LEU A 340 -1.71 12.67 7.49
N ARG A 341 -1.11 13.79 7.11
CA ARG A 341 0.27 14.09 7.48
C ARG A 341 0.40 14.27 8.99
N GLY A 342 1.26 13.46 9.62
CA GLY A 342 1.54 13.54 11.06
C GLY A 342 0.53 12.79 11.94
N THR A 343 -0.42 12.05 11.36
CA THR A 343 -1.39 11.26 12.12
C THR A 343 -0.99 9.78 12.18
N THR A 344 -1.46 9.09 13.23
CA THR A 344 -1.40 7.63 13.34
C THR A 344 -2.81 7.08 13.25
N GLN A 345 -3.02 6.05 12.42
CA GLN A 345 -4.32 5.41 12.24
C GLN A 345 -4.18 3.89 12.40
N LYS A 346 -5.20 3.26 13.00
CA LYS A 346 -5.28 1.80 13.05
C LYS A 346 -5.49 1.27 11.63
N MET A 347 -4.88 0.13 11.31
CA MET A 347 -5.17 -0.59 10.06
C MET A 347 -6.59 -1.17 10.12
N THR A 348 -7.35 -1.02 9.04
CA THR A 348 -8.62 -1.71 8.85
C THR A 348 -8.42 -3.23 8.87
N ARG A 349 -9.47 -3.99 9.20
CA ARG A 349 -9.39 -5.46 9.24
C ARG A 349 -8.94 -6.04 7.90
N LEU A 350 -9.53 -5.57 6.81
CA LEU A 350 -9.14 -5.98 5.45
C LEU A 350 -7.65 -5.73 5.19
N ARG A 351 -7.12 -4.58 5.63
CA ARG A 351 -5.72 -4.22 5.43
C ARG A 351 -4.77 -5.09 6.27
N LYS A 352 -5.13 -5.46 7.49
CA LYS A 352 -4.36 -6.41 8.31
C LYS A 352 -4.25 -7.77 7.62
N VAL A 353 -5.39 -8.33 7.19
CA VAL A 353 -5.43 -9.63 6.50
C VAL A 353 -4.61 -9.63 5.20
N ILE A 354 -4.70 -8.57 4.38
CA ILE A 354 -3.90 -8.46 3.16
C ILE A 354 -2.41 -8.39 3.49
N ALA A 355 -2.03 -7.63 4.52
CA ALA A 355 -0.62 -7.48 4.93
C ALA A 355 -0.04 -8.83 5.41
N GLU A 356 -0.76 -9.54 6.29
CA GLU A 356 -0.35 -10.88 6.77
C GLU A 356 -0.18 -11.86 5.62
N ARG A 357 -1.15 -11.92 4.68
CA ARG A 357 -1.07 -12.80 3.51
C ARG A 357 0.07 -12.43 2.56
N ALA A 358 0.31 -11.14 2.36
CA ALA A 358 1.41 -10.68 1.51
C ALA A 358 2.76 -11.09 2.09
N VAL A 359 2.97 -10.87 3.39
CA VAL A 359 4.21 -11.26 4.09
C VAL A 359 4.38 -12.78 4.07
N ALA A 360 3.33 -13.55 4.39
CA ALA A 360 3.37 -15.00 4.34
C ALA A 360 3.76 -15.52 2.94
N SER A 361 3.19 -14.94 1.87
CA SER A 361 3.54 -15.30 0.50
C SER A 361 5.01 -14.98 0.17
N MET A 362 5.49 -13.78 0.55
CA MET A 362 6.87 -13.36 0.31
C MET A 362 7.91 -14.19 1.07
N GLN A 363 7.57 -14.70 2.25
CA GLN A 363 8.43 -15.58 3.04
C GLN A 363 8.42 -17.02 2.50
N ALA A 364 7.28 -17.49 1.99
CA ALA A 364 7.12 -18.86 1.51
C ALA A 364 7.58 -19.07 0.06
N THR A 365 7.57 -18.03 -0.78
CA THR A 365 7.85 -18.13 -2.23
C THR A 365 9.18 -17.49 -2.61
N ALA A 366 9.87 -18.06 -3.60
CA ALA A 366 11.07 -17.45 -4.17
C ALA A 366 10.67 -16.57 -5.37
N GLN A 367 10.13 -15.38 -5.12
CA GLN A 367 9.56 -14.57 -6.20
C GLN A 367 10.62 -13.99 -7.14
N LEU A 368 10.39 -14.15 -8.44
CA LEU A 368 11.12 -13.48 -9.52
C LEU A 368 10.11 -12.85 -10.48
N THR A 369 10.44 -11.69 -11.05
CA THR A 369 9.65 -11.06 -12.12
C THR A 369 10.42 -11.06 -13.45
N THR A 370 9.76 -11.51 -14.51
CA THR A 370 10.24 -11.38 -15.90
C THR A 370 9.35 -10.42 -16.66
N VAL A 371 9.95 -9.47 -17.40
CA VAL A 371 9.22 -8.44 -18.13
C VAL A 371 9.53 -8.53 -19.62
N VAL A 372 8.49 -8.46 -20.45
CA VAL A 372 8.61 -8.34 -21.92
C VAL A 372 7.86 -7.12 -22.43
N GLU A 373 8.38 -6.50 -23.49
CA GLU A 373 7.65 -5.51 -24.27
C GLU A 373 6.89 -6.18 -25.42
N VAL A 374 5.65 -5.78 -25.65
CA VAL A 374 4.76 -6.34 -26.67
C VAL A 374 4.20 -5.24 -27.57
N ASP A 375 4.29 -5.44 -28.88
CA ASP A 375 3.69 -4.53 -29.86
C ASP A 375 2.21 -4.86 -30.09
N VAL A 376 1.32 -4.10 -29.45
CA VAL A 376 -0.13 -4.26 -29.56
C VAL A 376 -0.76 -3.34 -30.60
N THR A 377 0.02 -2.80 -31.55
CA THR A 377 -0.50 -1.88 -32.58
C THR A 377 -1.63 -2.51 -33.39
N LYS A 378 -1.51 -3.79 -33.75
CA LYS A 378 -2.56 -4.49 -34.51
C LYS A 378 -3.82 -4.73 -33.66
N VAL A 379 -3.66 -5.08 -32.38
CA VAL A 379 -4.79 -5.20 -31.43
C VAL A 379 -5.49 -3.86 -31.28
N ALA A 380 -4.74 -2.77 -31.15
CA ALA A 380 -5.30 -1.42 -31.06
C ALA A 380 -6.12 -1.06 -32.32
N ALA A 381 -5.60 -1.37 -33.51
CA ALA A 381 -6.30 -1.15 -34.77
C ALA A 381 -7.57 -2.00 -34.90
N LEU A 382 -7.49 -3.30 -34.54
CA LEU A 382 -8.65 -4.19 -34.50
C LEU A 382 -9.72 -3.65 -33.56
N ARG A 383 -9.36 -3.36 -32.31
CA ARG A 383 -10.25 -2.80 -31.29
C ARG A 383 -10.91 -1.52 -31.79
N ASP A 384 -10.16 -0.58 -32.34
CA ASP A 384 -10.71 0.68 -32.83
C ASP A 384 -11.69 0.50 -34.00
N ARG A 385 -11.46 -0.51 -34.85
CA ARG A 385 -12.35 -0.89 -35.95
C ARG A 385 -13.66 -1.51 -35.45
N VAL A 386 -13.62 -2.40 -34.45
CA VAL A 386 -14.79 -3.22 -34.07
C VAL A 386 -15.52 -2.74 -32.81
N LYS A 387 -14.92 -1.86 -31.98
CA LYS A 387 -15.50 -1.43 -30.69
C LYS A 387 -16.93 -0.89 -30.76
N GLY A 388 -17.27 -0.22 -31.87
CA GLY A 388 -18.63 0.32 -32.06
C GLY A 388 -19.67 -0.78 -32.25
N GLU A 389 -19.38 -1.73 -33.14
CA GLU A 389 -20.24 -2.91 -33.37
C GLU A 389 -20.30 -3.79 -32.12
N PHE A 390 -19.16 -4.01 -31.47
CA PHE A 390 -19.07 -4.79 -30.23
C PHE A 390 -19.99 -4.21 -29.15
N GLN A 391 -19.93 -2.88 -28.93
CA GLN A 391 -20.80 -2.24 -27.94
C GLN A 391 -22.28 -2.30 -28.32
N GLN A 392 -22.61 -2.20 -29.61
CA GLN A 392 -23.99 -2.33 -30.07
C GLN A 392 -24.56 -3.75 -29.82
N LYS A 393 -23.75 -4.79 -30.04
CA LYS A 393 -24.19 -6.18 -29.92
C LYS A 393 -24.16 -6.73 -28.48
N THR A 394 -23.17 -6.32 -27.68
CA THR A 394 -22.97 -6.85 -26.31
C THR A 394 -23.52 -5.92 -25.22
N GLY A 395 -23.57 -4.61 -25.51
CA GLY A 395 -23.80 -3.56 -24.51
C GLY A 395 -22.54 -3.13 -23.75
N ASP A 396 -21.40 -3.81 -23.92
CA ASP A 396 -20.15 -3.53 -23.21
C ASP A 396 -19.13 -2.78 -24.07
N LYS A 397 -18.24 -2.03 -23.41
CA LYS A 397 -17.12 -1.38 -24.09
C LYS A 397 -15.97 -2.37 -24.28
N LEU A 398 -15.42 -2.43 -25.49
CA LEU A 398 -14.24 -3.24 -25.78
C LEU A 398 -12.96 -2.54 -25.35
N SER A 399 -12.41 -2.93 -24.20
CA SER A 399 -11.09 -2.49 -23.71
C SER A 399 -9.96 -3.41 -24.19
N PHE A 400 -8.70 -3.14 -23.80
CA PHE A 400 -7.59 -4.06 -24.08
C PHE A 400 -7.59 -5.30 -23.17
N LEU A 401 -8.17 -5.19 -21.97
CA LEU A 401 -8.06 -6.22 -20.93
C LEU A 401 -8.58 -7.61 -21.37
N PRO A 402 -9.74 -7.73 -22.07
CA PRO A 402 -10.20 -9.03 -22.57
C PRO A 402 -9.24 -9.71 -23.55
N PHE A 403 -8.50 -8.95 -24.37
CA PHE A 403 -7.49 -9.51 -25.28
C PHE A 403 -6.30 -10.08 -24.49
N PHE A 404 -5.86 -9.37 -23.45
CA PHE A 404 -4.80 -9.83 -22.56
C PHE A 404 -5.23 -11.05 -21.77
N ALA A 405 -6.45 -11.04 -21.22
CA ALA A 405 -7.01 -12.16 -20.49
C ALA A 405 -7.12 -13.41 -21.36
N LEU A 406 -7.69 -13.30 -22.56
CA LEU A 406 -7.80 -14.41 -23.51
C LEU A 406 -6.41 -14.97 -23.87
N SER A 407 -5.45 -14.09 -24.21
CA SER A 407 -4.09 -14.53 -24.56
C SER A 407 -3.38 -15.22 -23.40
N ALA A 408 -3.60 -14.76 -22.17
CA ALA A 408 -3.05 -15.38 -20.97
C ALA A 408 -3.65 -16.77 -20.75
N VAL A 409 -4.98 -16.93 -20.75
CA VAL A 409 -5.62 -18.23 -20.50
C VAL A 409 -5.32 -19.26 -21.58
N GLU A 410 -5.24 -18.86 -22.85
CA GLU A 410 -4.79 -19.75 -23.94
C GLU A 410 -3.35 -20.23 -23.70
N ALA A 411 -2.47 -19.34 -23.21
CA ALA A 411 -1.09 -19.70 -22.88
C ALA A 411 -1.01 -20.60 -21.64
N LEU A 412 -1.85 -20.38 -20.60
CA LEU A 412 -1.89 -21.22 -19.41
C LEU A 412 -2.22 -22.68 -19.76
N LYS A 413 -3.13 -22.92 -20.72
CA LYS A 413 -3.43 -24.28 -21.23
C LYS A 413 -2.21 -24.99 -21.83
N THR A 414 -1.29 -24.23 -22.41
CA THR A 414 -0.06 -24.77 -23.02
C THR A 414 1.08 -24.89 -22.00
N TYR A 415 1.11 -24.02 -21.00
CA TYR A 415 2.15 -23.94 -19.96
C TYR A 415 1.53 -24.06 -18.57
N PRO A 416 1.00 -25.25 -18.20
CA PRO A 416 0.22 -25.43 -16.99
C PRO A 416 1.03 -25.22 -15.71
N ILE A 417 2.37 -25.29 -15.77
CA ILE A 417 3.25 -24.94 -14.64
C ILE A 417 3.04 -23.51 -14.14
N ILE A 418 2.69 -22.58 -15.04
CA ILE A 418 2.39 -21.19 -14.67
C ILE A 418 1.05 -21.08 -13.90
N ASN A 419 0.11 -22.01 -14.16
CA ASN A 419 -1.20 -22.07 -13.52
C ASN A 419 -1.23 -23.03 -12.31
N SER A 420 -0.08 -23.48 -11.82
CA SER A 420 0.01 -24.51 -10.78
C SER A 420 0.02 -23.93 -9.35
N THR A 421 -0.13 -24.80 -8.36
CA THR A 421 0.07 -24.51 -6.94
C THR A 421 1.04 -25.51 -6.32
N VAL A 422 1.62 -25.18 -5.17
CA VAL A 422 2.51 -26.08 -4.41
C VAL A 422 1.78 -26.58 -3.16
N GLU A 423 1.69 -27.90 -3.00
CA GLU A 423 1.11 -28.55 -1.82
C GLU A 423 2.14 -29.51 -1.22
N GLY A 424 2.82 -29.08 -0.14
CA GLY A 424 3.94 -29.82 0.42
C GLY A 424 5.06 -29.99 -0.61
N ASP A 425 5.37 -31.24 -0.96
CA ASP A 425 6.37 -31.61 -1.97
C ASP A 425 5.75 -31.88 -3.36
N GLU A 426 4.46 -31.63 -3.53
CA GLU A 426 3.73 -31.86 -4.79
C GLU A 426 3.41 -30.57 -5.54
N ILE A 427 3.44 -30.65 -6.87
CA ILE A 427 2.95 -29.60 -7.77
C ILE A 427 1.56 -29.99 -8.23
N VAL A 428 0.57 -29.15 -7.93
CA VAL A 428 -0.83 -29.38 -8.30
C VAL A 428 -1.19 -28.54 -9.51
N TYR A 429 -1.73 -29.20 -10.53
CA TYR A 429 -2.18 -28.57 -11.77
C TYR A 429 -3.71 -28.53 -11.81
N PRO A 430 -4.33 -27.33 -11.73
CA PRO A 430 -5.77 -27.20 -11.87
C PRO A 430 -6.27 -27.68 -13.24
N ALA A 431 -7.46 -28.28 -13.29
CA ALA A 431 -8.08 -28.73 -14.54
C ALA A 431 -8.68 -27.57 -15.39
N HIS A 432 -8.83 -26.39 -14.79
CA HIS A 432 -9.47 -25.21 -15.39
C HIS A 432 -8.66 -23.95 -15.09
N GLU A 433 -8.65 -22.99 -16.01
CA GLU A 433 -8.09 -21.66 -15.78
C GLU A 433 -9.13 -20.72 -15.14
N ASN A 434 -8.98 -20.45 -13.83
CA ASN A 434 -9.78 -19.46 -13.13
C ASN A 434 -8.94 -18.21 -12.91
N VAL A 435 -9.36 -17.09 -13.51
CA VAL A 435 -8.55 -15.86 -13.50
C VAL A 435 -9.10 -14.87 -12.49
N SER A 436 -8.33 -14.62 -11.44
CA SER A 436 -8.52 -13.50 -10.52
C SER A 436 -8.19 -12.18 -11.22
N ILE A 437 -9.07 -11.20 -11.10
CA ILE A 437 -8.88 -9.85 -11.65
C ILE A 437 -8.72 -8.87 -10.50
N ALA A 438 -7.58 -8.20 -10.41
CA ALA A 438 -7.34 -7.20 -9.38
C ALA A 438 -8.20 -5.94 -9.63
N VAL A 439 -9.03 -5.58 -8.65
CA VAL A 439 -9.93 -4.42 -8.70
C VAL A 439 -9.64 -3.49 -7.52
N ASP A 440 -9.22 -2.27 -7.87
CA ASP A 440 -9.01 -1.15 -6.95
C ASP A 440 -10.36 -0.57 -6.49
N THR A 441 -10.53 -0.46 -5.17
CA THR A 441 -11.71 0.13 -4.51
C THR A 441 -11.26 1.05 -3.38
N GLU A 442 -12.16 1.90 -2.88
CA GLU A 442 -11.87 2.79 -1.75
C GLU A 442 -11.49 2.03 -0.47
N ARG A 443 -12.01 0.81 -0.30
CA ARG A 443 -11.70 -0.06 0.85
C ARG A 443 -10.36 -0.79 0.71
N GLY A 444 -9.82 -0.86 -0.49
CA GLY A 444 -8.58 -1.57 -0.82
C GLY A 444 -8.71 -2.45 -2.06
N LEU A 445 -7.74 -3.34 -2.22
CA LEU A 445 -7.64 -4.23 -3.36
C LEU A 445 -8.43 -5.52 -3.11
N LEU A 446 -9.27 -5.89 -4.07
CA LEU A 446 -10.01 -7.15 -4.09
C LEU A 446 -9.72 -7.89 -5.41
N THR A 447 -9.81 -9.21 -5.38
CA THR A 447 -9.46 -10.07 -6.52
C THR A 447 -10.60 -11.04 -6.88
N PRO A 448 -11.74 -10.54 -7.38
CA PRO A 448 -12.81 -11.41 -7.87
C PRO A 448 -12.33 -12.34 -8.98
N VAL A 449 -12.96 -13.52 -9.07
CA VAL A 449 -12.53 -14.63 -9.93
C VAL A 449 -13.48 -14.82 -11.10
N VAL A 450 -12.94 -14.75 -12.31
CA VAL A 450 -13.59 -15.22 -13.54
C VAL A 450 -13.37 -16.73 -13.64
N LYS A 451 -14.38 -17.53 -13.32
CA LYS A 451 -14.30 -19.00 -13.33
C LYS A 451 -14.33 -19.56 -14.75
N ASP A 452 -13.63 -20.64 -15.06
CA ASP A 452 -13.58 -21.23 -16.41
C ASP A 452 -13.21 -20.22 -17.50
N ALA A 453 -12.29 -19.29 -17.18
CA ALA A 453 -11.88 -18.24 -18.11
C ALA A 453 -11.28 -18.81 -19.41
N GLY A 454 -10.66 -20.00 -19.35
CA GLY A 454 -10.12 -20.71 -20.51
C GLY A 454 -11.16 -21.09 -21.57
N GLU A 455 -12.45 -21.18 -21.22
CA GLU A 455 -13.53 -21.57 -22.14
C GLU A 455 -14.28 -20.36 -22.73
N LYS A 456 -13.86 -19.14 -22.39
CA LYS A 456 -14.58 -17.91 -22.72
C LYS A 456 -13.98 -17.19 -23.92
N ASN A 457 -14.87 -16.61 -24.72
CA ASN A 457 -14.51 -15.67 -25.77
C ASN A 457 -14.39 -14.22 -25.22
N ILE A 458 -13.99 -13.27 -26.08
CA ILE A 458 -13.77 -11.87 -25.70
C ILE A 458 -15.03 -11.20 -25.16
N ALA A 459 -16.20 -11.45 -25.74
CA ALA A 459 -17.46 -10.87 -25.27
C ALA A 459 -17.81 -11.35 -23.85
N GLN A 460 -17.65 -12.64 -23.60
CA GLN A 460 -17.90 -13.24 -22.27
C GLN A 460 -16.90 -12.71 -21.23
N LEU A 461 -15.61 -12.69 -21.55
CA LEU A 461 -14.59 -12.12 -20.67
C LEU A 461 -14.85 -10.63 -20.40
N ALA A 462 -15.18 -9.85 -21.42
CA ALA A 462 -15.46 -8.43 -21.26
C ALA A 462 -16.64 -8.17 -20.32
N ARG A 463 -17.75 -8.90 -20.52
CA ARG A 463 -18.95 -8.78 -19.69
C ARG A 463 -18.67 -9.17 -18.25
N GLU A 464 -18.06 -10.33 -18.02
CA GLU A 464 -17.87 -10.85 -16.67
C GLU A 464 -16.85 -10.05 -15.87
N ILE A 465 -15.75 -9.62 -16.50
CA ILE A 465 -14.78 -8.72 -15.87
C ILE A 465 -15.45 -7.39 -15.50
N ALA A 466 -16.30 -6.83 -16.38
CA ALA A 466 -17.00 -5.58 -16.11
C ALA A 466 -18.03 -5.73 -14.98
N ASP A 467 -18.81 -6.82 -14.98
CA ASP A 467 -19.78 -7.13 -13.93
C ASP A 467 -19.10 -7.31 -12.57
N LEU A 468 -18.08 -8.17 -12.48
CA LEU A 468 -17.33 -8.40 -11.26
C LEU A 468 -16.69 -7.11 -10.77
N ALA A 469 -16.06 -6.32 -11.65
CA ALA A 469 -15.46 -5.04 -11.25
C ALA A 469 -16.49 -4.02 -10.74
N ALA A 470 -17.68 -3.96 -11.35
CA ALA A 470 -18.77 -3.10 -10.86
C ALA A 470 -19.26 -3.56 -9.49
N ARG A 471 -19.56 -4.86 -9.32
CA ARG A 471 -20.02 -5.42 -8.05
C ARG A 471 -18.95 -5.37 -6.97
N THR A 472 -17.66 -5.42 -7.31
CA THR A 472 -16.57 -5.24 -6.35
C THR A 472 -16.57 -3.81 -5.79
N ARG A 473 -16.69 -2.80 -6.66
CA ARG A 473 -16.75 -1.40 -6.22
C ARG A 473 -18.03 -1.08 -5.44
N ASP A 474 -19.14 -1.71 -5.83
CA ASP A 474 -20.44 -1.57 -5.18
C ASP A 474 -20.60 -2.42 -3.90
N ASN A 475 -19.58 -3.19 -3.49
CA ASN A 475 -19.63 -4.11 -2.35
C ASN A 475 -20.76 -5.18 -2.45
N LYS A 476 -20.95 -5.75 -3.64
CA LYS A 476 -21.97 -6.77 -3.98
C LYS A 476 -21.39 -8.09 -4.47
N LEU A 477 -20.13 -8.37 -4.14
CA LEU A 477 -19.52 -9.67 -4.41
C LEU A 477 -20.03 -10.71 -3.43
N LYS A 478 -20.20 -11.93 -3.92
CA LYS A 478 -20.45 -13.11 -3.10
C LYS A 478 -19.12 -13.72 -2.65
N PRO A 479 -19.05 -14.37 -1.47
CA PRO A 479 -17.82 -15.00 -0.99
C PRO A 479 -17.19 -15.99 -1.98
N ASP A 480 -18.01 -16.79 -2.68
CA ASP A 480 -17.56 -17.76 -3.69
C ASP A 480 -16.91 -17.12 -4.94
N GLU A 481 -17.12 -15.82 -5.15
CA GLU A 481 -16.52 -15.06 -6.26
C GLU A 481 -15.13 -14.52 -5.91
N LEU A 482 -14.67 -14.68 -4.66
CA LEU A 482 -13.33 -14.31 -4.20
C LEU A 482 -12.39 -15.51 -4.05
N ALA A 483 -12.89 -16.72 -4.30
CA ALA A 483 -12.18 -17.98 -4.08
C ALA A 483 -11.97 -18.76 -5.39
N GLY A 484 -11.00 -19.69 -5.37
CA GLY A 484 -10.76 -20.63 -6.47
C GLY A 484 -10.03 -20.05 -7.69
N GLY A 485 -9.46 -18.85 -7.59
CA GLY A 485 -8.58 -18.31 -8.62
C GLY A 485 -7.26 -19.10 -8.69
N THR A 486 -6.84 -19.48 -9.89
CA THR A 486 -5.61 -20.24 -10.16
C THR A 486 -4.49 -19.34 -10.71
N PHE A 487 -4.86 -18.22 -11.31
CA PHE A 487 -3.95 -17.22 -11.85
C PHE A 487 -4.50 -15.82 -11.63
N THR A 488 -3.64 -14.81 -11.49
CA THR A 488 -4.09 -13.41 -11.30
C THR A 488 -3.64 -12.51 -12.45
N LEU A 489 -4.54 -11.63 -12.89
CA LEU A 489 -4.23 -10.47 -13.71
C LEU A 489 -4.38 -9.19 -12.90
N THR A 490 -3.37 -8.32 -12.98
CA THR A 490 -3.41 -6.98 -12.40
C THR A 490 -3.05 -5.92 -13.44
N ASN A 491 -3.67 -4.74 -13.38
CA ASN A 491 -3.56 -3.72 -14.42
C ASN A 491 -3.38 -2.31 -13.83
N THR A 492 -2.15 -2.01 -13.42
CA THR A 492 -1.72 -0.66 -13.04
C THR A 492 -1.52 0.25 -14.26
N GLY A 493 -1.45 -0.32 -15.46
CA GLY A 493 -1.42 0.43 -16.73
C GLY A 493 -2.61 1.37 -16.94
N SER A 494 -3.77 1.03 -16.38
CA SER A 494 -4.96 1.89 -16.35
C SER A 494 -4.73 3.23 -15.61
N ARG A 495 -3.74 3.29 -14.71
CA ARG A 495 -3.29 4.47 -13.97
C ARG A 495 -2.00 5.09 -14.53
N GLY A 496 -1.48 4.57 -15.64
CA GLY A 496 -0.29 5.11 -16.32
C GLY A 496 1.05 4.46 -15.95
N ALA A 497 1.07 3.43 -15.11
CA ALA A 497 2.29 2.68 -14.83
C ALA A 497 2.80 1.96 -16.10
N LEU A 498 4.09 2.06 -16.39
CA LEU A 498 4.67 1.36 -17.55
C LEU A 498 4.71 -0.16 -17.32
N PHE A 499 5.09 -0.56 -16.11
CA PHE A 499 5.04 -1.93 -15.59
C PHE A 499 5.15 -1.85 -14.06
N ASP A 500 4.80 -2.95 -13.40
CA ASP A 500 4.98 -3.20 -11.97
C ASP A 500 5.63 -4.57 -11.75
N THR A 501 6.03 -4.85 -10.51
CA THR A 501 6.49 -6.17 -10.07
C THR A 501 5.45 -6.70 -9.07
N PRO A 502 4.34 -7.28 -9.57
CA PRO A 502 3.24 -7.67 -8.70
C PRO A 502 3.66 -8.80 -7.75
N ILE A 503 3.13 -8.79 -6.52
CA ILE A 503 3.37 -9.85 -5.53
C ILE A 503 2.42 -11.01 -5.83
N VAL A 504 2.97 -12.22 -5.94
CA VAL A 504 2.16 -13.45 -6.02
C VAL A 504 1.52 -13.68 -4.65
N PHE A 505 0.22 -13.99 -4.59
CA PHE A 505 -0.47 -14.41 -3.36
C PHE A 505 -0.74 -15.91 -3.40
N LEU A 506 -0.37 -16.61 -2.33
CA LEU A 506 -0.68 -18.03 -2.14
C LEU A 506 -2.20 -18.30 -2.21
N PRO A 507 -2.63 -19.48 -2.69
CA PRO A 507 -1.80 -20.61 -3.12
C PRO A 507 -1.30 -20.52 -4.57
N GLN A 508 -1.63 -19.45 -5.31
CA GLN A 508 -1.22 -19.32 -6.71
C GLN A 508 0.31 -19.20 -6.83
N SER A 509 0.85 -19.67 -7.96
CA SER A 509 2.29 -19.63 -8.21
C SER A 509 2.73 -18.50 -9.14
N ALA A 510 1.79 -17.77 -9.77
CA ALA A 510 2.11 -16.70 -10.69
C ALA A 510 1.02 -15.61 -10.81
N ILE A 511 1.45 -14.40 -11.15
CA ILE A 511 0.59 -13.23 -11.42
C ILE A 511 1.15 -12.45 -12.62
N LEU A 512 0.29 -11.99 -13.51
CA LEU A 512 0.65 -11.16 -14.66
C LEU A 512 0.20 -9.71 -14.47
N GLY A 513 1.17 -8.81 -14.40
CA GLY A 513 1.02 -7.37 -14.42
C GLY A 513 0.94 -6.80 -15.84
N LEU A 514 -0.07 -5.96 -16.06
CA LEU A 514 -0.36 -5.29 -17.32
C LEU A 514 -0.01 -3.81 -17.23
N GLY A 515 0.98 -3.39 -18.03
CA GLY A 515 1.41 -2.02 -18.15
C GLY A 515 0.48 -1.12 -18.98
N ALA A 516 0.79 0.17 -19.02
CA ALA A 516 0.07 1.14 -19.82
C ALA A 516 0.33 0.89 -21.32
N VAL A 517 -0.74 0.91 -22.12
CA VAL A 517 -0.60 0.91 -23.58
C VAL A 517 -0.21 2.31 -24.04
N VAL A 518 1.05 2.50 -24.42
CA VAL A 518 1.61 3.80 -24.79
C VAL A 518 2.03 3.83 -26.26
N LYS A 519 1.82 4.99 -26.91
CA LYS A 519 2.33 5.21 -28.27
C LYS A 519 3.77 5.69 -28.22
N LYS A 520 4.68 5.00 -28.91
CA LYS A 520 6.08 5.42 -29.07
C LYS A 520 6.61 5.06 -30.47
N PRO A 521 7.70 5.71 -30.93
CA PRO A 521 8.37 5.30 -32.17
C PRO A 521 8.84 3.85 -32.07
N GLY A 522 8.63 3.06 -33.13
CA GLY A 522 9.09 1.69 -33.25
C GLY A 522 9.57 1.41 -34.67
N VAL A 523 10.51 0.47 -34.78
CA VAL A 523 11.04 0.03 -36.09
C VAL A 523 10.09 -1.00 -36.70
N VAL A 524 9.74 -0.81 -37.96
CA VAL A 524 8.97 -1.74 -38.77
C VAL A 524 9.69 -1.97 -40.09
N SER A 525 9.52 -3.15 -40.69
CA SER A 525 10.04 -3.43 -42.03
C SER A 525 8.99 -3.03 -43.08
N VAL A 526 9.36 -2.13 -43.98
CA VAL A 526 8.57 -1.73 -45.16
C VAL A 526 9.41 -2.00 -46.40
N ASP A 527 8.93 -2.86 -47.30
CA ASP A 527 9.64 -3.28 -48.51
C ASP A 527 11.07 -3.83 -48.24
N GLY A 528 11.23 -4.54 -47.12
CA GLY A 528 12.52 -5.10 -46.68
C GLY A 528 13.50 -4.08 -46.14
N LYS A 529 13.04 -2.86 -45.82
CA LYS A 529 13.85 -1.79 -45.22
C LYS A 529 13.27 -1.36 -43.88
N ASP A 530 14.15 -1.03 -42.95
CA ASP A 530 13.74 -0.48 -41.66
C ASP A 530 13.14 0.92 -41.84
N ALA A 531 11.98 1.12 -41.25
CA ALA A 531 11.28 2.39 -41.16
C ALA A 531 10.81 2.63 -39.73
N ILE A 532 10.73 3.90 -39.33
CA ILE A 532 10.18 4.29 -38.02
C ILE A 532 8.70 4.58 -38.19
N SER A 533 7.87 3.96 -37.35
CA SER A 533 6.42 4.21 -37.29
C SER A 533 5.98 4.41 -35.85
N VAL A 534 4.83 5.06 -35.65
CA VAL A 534 4.21 5.17 -34.32
C VAL A 534 3.53 3.84 -34.01
N ARG A 535 3.90 3.22 -32.90
CA ARG A 535 3.42 1.91 -32.47
C ARG A 535 2.82 2.01 -31.07
N SER A 536 1.85 1.15 -30.78
CA SER A 536 1.29 0.98 -29.44
C SER A 536 2.01 -0.18 -28.74
N TYR A 537 2.70 0.10 -27.66
CA TYR A 537 3.43 -0.90 -26.87
C TYR A 537 2.84 -1.05 -25.48
N VAL A 538 2.99 -2.24 -24.91
CA VAL A 538 2.67 -2.55 -23.52
C VAL A 538 3.79 -3.41 -22.94
N TYR A 539 4.10 -3.23 -21.66
CA TYR A 539 4.93 -4.18 -20.93
C TYR A 539 4.05 -5.19 -20.21
N LEU A 540 4.45 -6.45 -20.27
CA LEU A 540 3.86 -7.57 -19.56
C LEU A 540 4.89 -8.05 -18.53
N ALA A 541 4.54 -8.00 -17.26
CA ALA A 541 5.41 -8.39 -16.15
C ALA A 541 4.84 -9.61 -15.43
N LEU A 542 5.47 -10.78 -15.60
CA LEU A 542 5.07 -12.00 -14.90
C LEU A 542 5.92 -12.16 -13.65
N SER A 543 5.30 -12.08 -12.48
CA SER A 543 5.92 -12.54 -11.23
C SER A 543 5.50 -13.98 -10.93
N TYR A 544 6.44 -14.80 -10.47
CA TYR A 544 6.21 -16.21 -10.25
C TYR A 544 7.10 -16.77 -9.14
N ASP A 545 6.68 -17.90 -8.56
CA ASP A 545 7.45 -18.65 -7.57
C ASP A 545 8.52 -19.51 -8.25
N HIS A 546 9.78 -19.07 -8.11
CA HIS A 546 10.94 -19.72 -8.73
C HIS A 546 11.28 -21.09 -8.09
N ARG A 547 10.60 -21.52 -7.02
CA ARG A 547 10.74 -22.89 -6.51
C ARG A 547 10.29 -23.93 -7.53
N ILE A 548 9.29 -23.59 -8.37
CA ILE A 548 8.70 -24.53 -9.33
C ILE A 548 8.61 -23.99 -10.77
N ILE A 549 8.72 -22.66 -10.96
CA ILE A 549 8.68 -22.04 -12.29
C ILE A 549 10.07 -21.51 -12.62
N ASP A 550 10.72 -22.12 -13.61
CA ASP A 550 12.00 -21.65 -14.11
C ASP A 550 11.83 -20.44 -15.04
N GLY A 551 12.89 -19.63 -15.18
CA GLY A 551 12.91 -18.51 -16.13
C GLY A 551 12.63 -18.93 -17.58
N ALA A 552 12.95 -20.17 -17.96
CA ALA A 552 12.62 -20.71 -19.28
C ALA A 552 11.10 -20.89 -19.47
N ASP A 553 10.37 -21.32 -18.44
CA ASP A 553 8.93 -21.52 -18.50
C ASP A 553 8.20 -20.17 -18.53
N ALA A 554 8.64 -19.22 -17.70
CA ALA A 554 8.17 -17.84 -17.75
C ALA A 554 8.40 -17.21 -19.14
N ALA A 555 9.59 -17.40 -19.73
CA ALA A 555 9.90 -16.89 -21.07
C ALA A 555 9.05 -17.54 -22.17
N ARG A 556 8.78 -18.85 -22.10
CA ARG A 556 7.90 -19.53 -23.06
C ARG A 556 6.45 -19.06 -22.95
N PHE A 557 5.94 -18.91 -21.73
CA PHE A 557 4.61 -18.37 -21.47
C PHE A 557 4.48 -16.94 -22.01
N LEU A 558 5.36 -16.03 -21.58
CA LEU A 558 5.34 -14.64 -22.05
C LEU A 558 5.57 -14.53 -23.56
N GLY A 559 6.40 -15.40 -24.13
CA GLY A 559 6.62 -15.50 -25.57
C GLY A 559 5.36 -15.89 -26.33
N ALA A 560 4.58 -16.85 -25.82
CA ALA A 560 3.31 -17.24 -26.41
C ALA A 560 2.26 -16.13 -26.31
N VAL A 561 2.13 -15.48 -25.14
CA VAL A 561 1.22 -14.34 -24.95
C VAL A 561 1.60 -13.19 -25.90
N LYS A 562 2.90 -12.85 -25.99
CA LYS A 562 3.43 -11.84 -26.91
C LYS A 562 3.09 -12.18 -28.35
N ALA A 563 3.38 -13.40 -28.81
CA ALA A 563 3.09 -13.83 -30.17
C ALA A 563 1.60 -13.75 -30.51
N ARG A 564 0.74 -14.18 -29.58
CA ARG A 564 -0.73 -14.12 -29.72
C ARG A 564 -1.23 -12.68 -29.89
N LEU A 565 -0.74 -11.77 -29.06
CA LEU A 565 -1.10 -10.35 -29.12
C LEU A 565 -0.55 -9.66 -30.37
N GLU A 566 0.69 -9.91 -30.76
CA GLU A 566 1.32 -9.31 -31.95
C GLU A 566 0.73 -9.83 -33.28
N ALA A 567 0.19 -11.05 -33.28
CA ALA A 567 -0.56 -11.60 -34.39
C ALA A 567 -1.93 -10.90 -34.56
N ALA A 568 -2.59 -10.57 -33.44
CA ALA A 568 -3.88 -9.90 -33.38
C ALA A 568 -5.03 -10.58 -34.15
N GLN A 569 -4.98 -11.90 -34.29
CA GLN A 569 -5.99 -12.71 -34.96
C GLN A 569 -7.13 -13.05 -33.99
N PHE A 570 -7.90 -12.03 -33.58
CA PHE A 570 -8.97 -12.18 -32.59
C PHE A 570 -10.37 -12.10 -33.20
N GLU A 571 -10.52 -11.93 -34.52
CA GLU A 571 -11.84 -11.79 -35.15
C GLU A 571 -12.79 -12.96 -34.83
N GLY A 572 -12.27 -14.19 -34.79
CA GLY A 572 -13.06 -15.38 -34.44
C GLY A 572 -13.46 -15.45 -32.96
N ASP A 573 -12.73 -14.74 -32.09
CA ASP A 573 -12.91 -14.79 -30.64
C ASP A 573 -13.74 -13.61 -30.12
N LEU A 574 -14.16 -12.68 -30.99
CA LEU A 574 -14.91 -11.49 -30.57
C LEU A 574 -16.25 -11.85 -29.91
N GLY A 575 -16.85 -12.99 -30.29
CA GLY A 575 -18.13 -13.43 -29.73
C GLY A 575 -19.32 -12.57 -30.17
N ILE A 576 -19.25 -11.93 -31.35
CA ILE A 576 -20.29 -11.04 -31.89
C ILE A 576 -20.61 -11.31 -33.36
#